data_AF-A0A2N2FFW1-F1
#
_entry.id   AF-A0A2N2FFW1-F1
#
_cell.length_a   1.000
_cell.length_b   1.000
_cell.length_c   1.000
_cell.angle_alpha   90.00
_cell.angle_beta   90.00
_cell.angle_gamma   90.00
#
_symmetry.space_group_name_H-M   'P 1'
#
loop_
_entity.id
_entity.type
_entity.pdbx_description
1 polymer ?
#
loop_
_entity_poly.entity_id
_entity_poly.type
_entity_poly.pdbx_seq_one_letter_code
_entity_poly.pdbx_strand_id
1 'polypeptide(L)'
;MDSSAFSTPGLAQSFEAFGHWLGGKVGGHKAALAIHRYLPFFVEIGHQWGNIPSYDELLRHFGTQRLRRVLLAMRWMEAAGLIFVRVGAKEEESEKRRIANTLNIFPAVSPERAILDGYHKSLQGNLLKGETTLRSIRLALSPAAALLLKAKEIEVMPPDQRALAAYLEIAPGQRAAVSGFVRYLREVMATEIALPKFDAEKARRNRIQQLEAKMLKLMRVGTDDKTNNRRWLSISLAYFHGLSVNAGKNLSEEQISIHQDGGYTVTLNGEKYWVPRVDLLSERPGSSTPTRSIREDSA
;
A
#
# COMPACT_ATOMS: atom_id res chain seq x y z
N MET A 1 -0.20 -13.98 46.21
CA MET A 1 -1.12 -13.57 45.14
C MET A 1 -2.53 -13.70 45.68
N ASP A 2 -3.41 -12.75 45.37
CA ASP A 2 -4.80 -12.70 45.88
C ASP A 2 -5.69 -13.74 45.18
N SER A 3 -5.50 -15.01 45.53
CA SER A 3 -6.30 -16.14 45.03
C SER A 3 -7.73 -16.15 45.57
N SER A 4 -8.03 -15.37 46.60
CA SER A 4 -9.36 -15.23 47.23
C SER A 4 -10.37 -14.43 46.40
N ALA A 5 -9.93 -13.75 45.33
CA ALA A 5 -10.79 -12.93 44.48
C ALA A 5 -11.57 -13.73 43.41
N PHE A 6 -11.35 -15.03 43.28
CA PHE A 6 -11.93 -15.86 42.22
C PHE A 6 -12.85 -16.95 42.78
N SER A 7 -14.08 -17.03 42.29
CA SER A 7 -15.05 -18.07 42.65
C SER A 7 -14.78 -19.42 41.98
N THR A 8 -13.91 -19.47 40.96
CA THR A 8 -13.60 -20.67 40.18
C THR A 8 -12.13 -21.07 40.31
N PRO A 9 -11.79 -22.31 40.73
CA PRO A 9 -10.40 -22.75 40.90
C PRO A 9 -9.55 -22.66 39.62
N GLY A 10 -10.13 -22.91 38.44
CA GLY A 10 -9.42 -22.84 37.16
C GLY A 10 -8.98 -21.43 36.77
N LEU A 11 -9.72 -20.40 37.19
CA LEU A 11 -9.39 -19.01 36.90
C LEU A 11 -8.34 -18.46 37.88
N ALA A 12 -8.36 -18.91 39.14
CA ALA A 12 -7.29 -18.62 40.10
C ALA A 12 -5.94 -19.17 39.62
N GLN A 13 -5.92 -20.43 39.15
CA GLN A 13 -4.71 -21.04 38.55
C GLN A 13 -4.27 -20.30 37.28
N SER A 14 -5.22 -19.85 36.46
CA SER A 14 -4.94 -19.04 35.27
C SER A 14 -4.29 -17.69 35.64
N PHE A 15 -4.79 -17.02 36.68
CA PHE A 15 -4.20 -15.75 37.14
C PHE A 15 -2.81 -15.93 37.75
N GLU A 16 -2.59 -17.02 38.48
CA GLU A 16 -1.28 -17.38 39.03
C GLU A 16 -0.28 -17.69 37.92
N ALA A 17 -0.67 -18.51 36.94
CA ALA A 17 0.13 -18.80 35.75
C ALA A 17 0.45 -17.53 34.93
N PHE A 18 -0.50 -16.61 34.82
CA PHE A 18 -0.26 -15.29 34.23
C PHE A 18 0.79 -14.49 35.01
N GLY A 19 0.72 -14.50 36.35
CA GLY A 19 1.69 -13.81 37.20
C GLY A 19 3.12 -14.34 37.04
N HIS A 20 3.29 -15.67 36.98
CA HIS A 20 4.58 -16.29 36.69
C HIS A 20 5.11 -15.91 35.29
N TRP A 21 4.26 -15.96 34.27
CA TRP A 21 4.63 -15.57 32.92
C TRP A 21 4.99 -14.08 32.81
N LEU A 22 4.25 -13.22 33.49
CA LEU A 22 4.50 -11.78 33.54
C LEU A 22 5.85 -11.51 34.23
N GLY A 23 6.16 -12.21 35.31
CA GLY A 23 7.46 -12.18 36.00
C GLY A 23 8.62 -12.49 35.06
N GLY A 24 8.48 -13.53 34.23
CA GLY A 24 9.47 -13.91 33.22
C GLY A 24 9.61 -12.90 32.06
N LYS A 25 8.59 -12.08 31.77
CA LYS A 25 8.60 -11.13 30.65
C LYS A 25 9.07 -9.72 30.99
N VAL A 26 8.68 -9.18 32.16
CA VAL A 26 9.00 -7.79 32.54
C VAL A 26 9.91 -7.68 33.77
N GLY A 27 10.30 -8.81 34.35
CA GLY A 27 11.08 -8.91 35.58
C GLY A 27 10.20 -8.92 36.83
N GLY A 28 10.56 -9.75 37.83
CA GLY A 28 9.72 -10.03 39.01
C GLY A 28 9.24 -8.79 39.77
N HIS A 29 10.11 -7.79 39.98
CA HIS A 29 9.77 -6.56 40.68
C HIS A 29 8.72 -5.72 39.93
N LYS A 30 8.88 -5.54 38.61
CA LYS A 30 7.90 -4.82 37.77
C LYS A 30 6.60 -5.59 37.61
N ALA A 31 6.66 -6.92 37.55
CA ALA A 31 5.49 -7.78 37.49
C ALA A 31 4.65 -7.65 38.77
N ALA A 32 5.27 -7.68 39.96
CA ALA A 32 4.58 -7.53 41.24
C ALA A 32 3.84 -6.18 41.36
N LEU A 33 4.43 -5.10 40.87
CA LEU A 33 3.79 -3.77 40.84
C LEU A 33 2.63 -3.70 39.82
N ALA A 34 2.74 -4.41 38.70
CA ALA A 34 1.77 -4.32 37.61
C ALA A 34 0.62 -5.36 37.69
N ILE A 35 0.80 -6.46 38.42
CA ILE A 35 -0.13 -7.60 38.41
C ILE A 35 -1.54 -7.21 38.89
N HIS A 36 -1.63 -6.36 39.91
CA HIS A 36 -2.91 -5.86 40.45
C HIS A 36 -3.74 -5.09 39.40
N ARG A 37 -3.10 -4.45 38.41
CA ARG A 37 -3.80 -3.74 37.33
C ARG A 37 -4.63 -4.67 36.44
N TYR A 38 -4.25 -5.95 36.37
CA TYR A 38 -4.97 -6.94 35.57
C TYR A 38 -6.06 -7.66 36.37
N LEU A 39 -6.06 -7.55 37.70
CA LEU A 39 -7.02 -8.24 38.56
C LEU A 39 -8.49 -7.92 38.20
N PRO A 40 -8.90 -6.66 37.97
CA PRO A 40 -10.29 -6.37 37.59
C PRO A 40 -10.72 -7.05 36.28
N PHE A 41 -9.79 -7.23 35.35
CA PHE A 41 -10.06 -7.90 34.07
C PHE A 41 -10.34 -9.39 34.26
N PHE A 42 -9.53 -10.09 35.08
CA PHE A 42 -9.76 -11.51 35.37
C PHE A 42 -11.00 -11.72 36.24
N VAL A 43 -11.28 -10.84 37.21
CA VAL A 43 -12.50 -10.93 38.04
C VAL A 43 -13.75 -10.80 37.17
N GLU A 44 -13.78 -9.85 36.21
CA GLU A 44 -14.91 -9.69 35.29
C GLU A 44 -15.08 -10.90 34.36
N ILE A 45 -13.98 -11.52 33.92
CA ILE A 45 -14.04 -12.79 33.19
C ILE A 45 -14.68 -13.89 34.03
N GLY A 46 -14.28 -14.02 35.29
CA GLY A 46 -14.85 -15.00 36.21
C GLY A 46 -16.33 -14.79 36.47
N HIS A 47 -16.76 -13.54 36.64
CA HIS A 47 -18.17 -13.21 36.85
C HIS A 47 -19.04 -13.50 35.62
N GLN A 48 -18.55 -13.20 34.42
CA GLN A 48 -19.35 -13.30 33.18
C GLN A 48 -19.36 -14.72 32.58
N TRP A 49 -18.24 -15.44 32.63
CA TRP A 49 -18.12 -16.73 31.95
C TRP A 49 -17.65 -17.88 32.86
N GLY A 50 -17.25 -17.61 34.10
CA GLY A 50 -16.70 -18.61 35.03
C GLY A 50 -15.27 -19.07 34.69
N ASN A 51 -14.87 -19.03 33.42
CA ASN A 51 -13.54 -19.32 32.89
C ASN A 51 -13.19 -18.40 31.70
N ILE A 52 -11.97 -18.48 31.17
CA ILE A 52 -11.52 -17.67 30.01
C ILE A 52 -12.34 -18.04 28.76
N PRO A 53 -13.12 -17.09 28.18
CA PRO A 53 -13.96 -17.33 27.00
C PRO A 53 -13.16 -17.14 25.69
N SER A 54 -13.82 -17.33 24.55
CA SER A 54 -13.20 -17.15 23.23
C SER A 54 -12.80 -15.69 22.96
N TYR A 55 -11.85 -15.49 22.03
CA TYR A 55 -11.42 -14.14 21.63
C TYR A 55 -12.58 -13.27 21.12
N ASP A 56 -13.52 -13.87 20.36
CA ASP A 56 -14.66 -13.14 19.80
C ASP A 56 -15.62 -12.65 20.89
N GLU A 57 -15.80 -13.43 21.96
CA GLU A 57 -16.61 -13.05 23.13
C GLU A 57 -15.91 -11.93 23.94
N LEU A 58 -14.60 -12.02 24.14
CA LEU A 58 -13.81 -10.96 24.76
C LEU A 58 -13.88 -9.66 23.96
N LEU A 59 -13.77 -9.74 22.63
CA LEU A 59 -13.82 -8.58 21.75
C LEU A 59 -15.20 -7.93 21.75
N ARG A 60 -16.28 -8.73 21.79
CA ARG A 60 -17.66 -8.25 21.82
C ARG A 60 -18.00 -7.55 23.13
N HIS A 61 -17.55 -8.10 24.26
CA HIS A 61 -17.86 -7.55 25.59
C HIS A 61 -16.98 -6.35 25.97
N PHE A 62 -15.66 -6.47 25.82
CA PHE A 62 -14.73 -5.44 26.28
C PHE A 62 -14.43 -4.37 25.22
N GLY A 63 -14.62 -4.69 23.94
CA GLY A 63 -14.25 -3.83 22.83
C GLY A 63 -12.73 -3.67 22.64
N THR A 64 -12.34 -3.09 21.51
CA THR A 64 -10.91 -3.00 21.13
C THR A 64 -10.07 -2.12 22.06
N GLN A 65 -10.64 -1.05 22.62
CA GLN A 65 -9.90 -0.08 23.43
C GLN A 65 -9.51 -0.66 24.80
N ARG A 66 -10.41 -1.42 25.43
CA ARG A 66 -10.16 -2.04 26.74
C ARG A 66 -9.18 -3.21 26.60
N LEU A 67 -9.29 -4.02 25.56
CA LEU A 67 -8.34 -5.10 25.27
C LEU A 67 -6.91 -4.60 25.01
N ARG A 68 -6.73 -3.39 24.43
CA ARG A 68 -5.40 -2.77 24.31
C ARG A 68 -4.77 -2.45 25.66
N ARG A 69 -5.55 -2.07 26.68
CA ARG A 69 -5.04 -1.74 28.02
C ARG A 69 -4.55 -2.98 28.78
N VAL A 70 -5.06 -4.17 28.40
CA VAL A 70 -4.68 -5.46 28.98
C VAL A 70 -3.90 -6.35 28.00
N LEU A 71 -3.14 -5.73 27.08
CA LEU A 71 -2.45 -6.44 25.99
C LEU A 71 -1.54 -7.58 26.46
N LEU A 72 -0.88 -7.43 27.62
CA LEU A 72 -0.01 -8.49 28.17
C LEU A 72 -0.81 -9.70 28.66
N ALA A 73 -2.00 -9.50 29.22
CA ALA A 73 -2.89 -10.61 29.57
C ALA A 73 -3.39 -11.33 28.31
N MET A 74 -3.75 -10.58 27.26
CA MET A 74 -4.17 -11.17 25.98
C MET A 74 -3.06 -12.00 25.33
N ARG A 75 -1.82 -11.49 25.31
CA ARG A 75 -0.66 -12.23 24.76
C ARG A 75 -0.34 -13.49 25.56
N TRP A 76 -0.52 -13.45 26.87
CA TRP A 76 -0.35 -14.62 27.71
C TRP A 76 -1.44 -15.67 27.44
N MET A 77 -2.71 -15.27 27.39
CA MET A 77 -3.82 -16.19 27.10
C MET A 77 -3.64 -16.85 25.72
N GLU A 78 -3.12 -16.13 24.75
CA GLU A 78 -2.77 -16.66 23.43
C GLU A 78 -1.60 -17.66 23.52
N ALA A 79 -0.51 -17.30 24.21
CA ALA A 79 0.64 -18.18 24.40
C ALA A 79 0.33 -19.45 25.22
N ALA A 80 -0.65 -19.36 26.13
CA ALA A 80 -1.15 -20.48 26.93
C ALA A 80 -2.18 -21.34 26.18
N GLY A 81 -2.55 -20.99 24.94
CA GLY A 81 -3.56 -21.71 24.15
C GLY A 81 -5.00 -21.54 24.66
N LEU A 82 -5.23 -20.60 25.58
CA LEU A 82 -6.52 -20.34 26.21
C LEU A 82 -7.44 -19.49 25.32
N ILE A 83 -6.85 -18.68 24.45
CA ILE A 83 -7.56 -17.98 23.39
C ILE A 83 -6.84 -18.16 22.05
N PHE A 84 -7.61 -18.37 20.99
CA PHE A 84 -7.10 -18.27 19.62
C PHE A 84 -7.47 -16.89 19.07
N VAL A 85 -6.51 -15.98 19.04
CA VAL A 85 -6.65 -14.73 18.28
C VAL A 85 -6.62 -15.12 16.80
N ARG A 86 -7.74 -15.02 16.08
CA ARG A 86 -7.75 -15.15 14.62
C ARG A 86 -7.03 -13.95 14.00
N VAL A 87 -5.70 -13.96 14.03
CA VAL A 87 -4.85 -13.02 13.28
C VAL A 87 -5.20 -13.20 11.80
N GLY A 88 -5.98 -12.29 11.24
CA GLY A 88 -6.38 -12.32 9.84
C GLY A 88 -7.89 -12.20 9.58
N ALA A 89 -8.78 -12.45 10.55
CA ALA A 89 -10.23 -12.39 10.29
C ALA A 89 -10.70 -11.00 9.79
N LYS A 90 -10.16 -9.93 10.37
CA LYS A 90 -10.42 -8.56 9.92
C LYS A 90 -9.88 -8.26 8.52
N GLU A 91 -8.70 -8.79 8.21
CA GLU A 91 -8.09 -8.62 6.88
C GLU A 91 -8.88 -9.41 5.84
N GLU A 92 -9.32 -10.62 6.18
CA GLU A 92 -10.16 -11.46 5.35
C GLU A 92 -11.51 -10.80 5.03
N GLU A 93 -12.20 -10.25 6.03
CA GLU A 93 -13.42 -9.47 5.83
C GLU A 93 -13.18 -8.22 4.98
N SER A 94 -12.05 -7.53 5.20
CA SER A 94 -11.66 -6.37 4.41
C SER A 94 -11.46 -6.73 2.93
N GLU A 95 -10.75 -7.82 2.64
CA GLU A 95 -10.53 -8.29 1.28
C GLU A 95 -11.84 -8.77 0.63
N LYS A 96 -12.70 -9.49 1.36
CA LYS A 96 -14.05 -9.87 0.89
C LYS A 96 -14.88 -8.65 0.52
N ARG A 97 -14.89 -7.61 1.35
CA ARG A 97 -15.60 -6.35 1.08
C ARG A 97 -15.05 -5.65 -0.17
N ARG A 98 -13.73 -5.60 -0.34
CA ARG A 98 -13.09 -4.99 -1.52
C ARG A 98 -13.38 -5.76 -2.81
N ILE A 99 -13.41 -7.09 -2.75
CA ILE A 99 -13.86 -7.95 -3.85
C ILE A 99 -15.30 -7.62 -4.21
N ALA A 100 -16.21 -7.62 -3.23
CA ALA A 100 -17.61 -7.28 -3.45
C ALA A 100 -17.79 -5.90 -4.09
N ASN A 101 -17.03 -4.89 -3.62
CA ASN A 101 -17.06 -3.56 -4.21
C ASN A 101 -16.63 -3.55 -5.69
N THR A 102 -15.64 -4.38 -6.07
CA THR A 102 -15.20 -4.49 -7.46
C THR A 102 -16.25 -5.16 -8.34
N LEU A 103 -16.92 -6.19 -7.83
CA LEU A 103 -18.03 -6.85 -8.54
C LEU A 103 -19.22 -5.91 -8.73
N ASN A 104 -19.51 -5.10 -7.72
CA ASN A 104 -20.62 -4.15 -7.71
C ASN A 104 -20.39 -2.87 -8.54
N ILE A 105 -19.24 -2.75 -9.22
CA ILE A 105 -19.05 -1.73 -10.27
C ILE A 105 -20.10 -1.89 -11.37
N PHE A 106 -20.50 -3.14 -11.66
CA PHE A 106 -21.47 -3.46 -12.68
C PHE A 106 -22.83 -3.84 -12.08
N PRO A 107 -23.95 -3.40 -12.68
CA PRO A 107 -25.29 -3.85 -12.28
C PRO A 107 -25.42 -5.37 -12.30
N ALA A 108 -26.18 -5.95 -11.36
CA ALA A 108 -26.27 -7.40 -11.17
C ALA A 108 -26.65 -8.21 -12.44
N VAL A 109 -27.43 -7.61 -13.34
CA VAL A 109 -27.99 -8.27 -14.54
C VAL A 109 -27.22 -7.87 -15.82
N SER A 110 -26.09 -7.16 -15.71
CA SER A 110 -25.36 -6.69 -16.88
C SER A 110 -24.42 -7.76 -17.48
N PRO A 111 -24.14 -7.72 -18.80
CA PRO A 111 -23.20 -8.65 -19.43
C PRO A 111 -21.80 -8.61 -18.81
N GLU A 112 -21.32 -7.41 -18.44
CA GLU A 112 -20.02 -7.21 -17.79
C GLU A 112 -19.98 -7.89 -16.43
N ARG A 113 -21.08 -7.79 -15.66
CA ARG A 113 -21.21 -8.46 -14.37
C ARG A 113 -21.14 -9.97 -14.52
N ALA A 114 -21.85 -10.54 -15.50
CA ALA A 114 -21.84 -11.98 -15.75
C ALA A 114 -20.43 -12.49 -16.10
N ILE A 115 -19.69 -11.76 -16.95
CA ILE A 115 -18.30 -12.12 -17.31
C ILE A 115 -17.39 -12.03 -16.07
N LEU A 116 -17.50 -10.96 -15.28
CA LEU A 116 -16.67 -10.75 -14.10
C LEU A 116 -16.96 -11.78 -12.99
N ASP A 117 -18.23 -12.13 -12.78
CA ASP A 117 -18.63 -13.17 -11.82
C ASP A 117 -18.12 -14.55 -12.25
N GLY A 118 -18.15 -14.87 -13.55
CA GLY A 118 -17.56 -16.09 -14.09
C GLY A 118 -16.05 -16.18 -13.84
N TYR A 119 -15.33 -15.07 -14.03
CA TYR A 119 -13.90 -15.00 -13.70
C TYR A 119 -13.65 -15.09 -12.19
N HIS A 120 -14.44 -14.40 -11.37
CA HIS A 120 -14.35 -14.51 -9.91
C HIS A 120 -14.57 -15.94 -9.43
N LYS A 121 -15.54 -16.67 -10.00
CA LYS A 121 -15.83 -18.06 -9.67
C LYS A 121 -14.64 -18.98 -10.01
N SER A 122 -13.97 -18.77 -11.15
CA SER A 122 -12.77 -19.55 -11.48
C SER A 122 -11.62 -19.30 -10.49
N LEU A 123 -11.43 -18.04 -10.08
CA LEU A 123 -10.44 -17.68 -9.06
C LEU A 123 -10.78 -18.25 -7.67
N GLN A 124 -12.06 -18.29 -7.29
CA GLN A 124 -12.52 -18.94 -6.06
C GLN A 124 -12.20 -20.44 -6.05
N GLY A 125 -12.31 -21.12 -7.20
CA GLY A 125 -11.90 -22.52 -7.33
C GLY A 125 -10.43 -22.74 -6.95
N ASN A 126 -9.54 -21.84 -7.36
CA ASN A 126 -8.11 -21.89 -7.01
C ASN A 126 -7.86 -21.58 -5.53
N LEU A 127 -8.69 -20.72 -4.92
CA LEU A 127 -8.60 -20.41 -3.48
C LEU A 127 -8.95 -21.63 -2.64
N LEU A 128 -9.99 -22.38 -3.01
CA LEU A 128 -10.38 -23.61 -2.32
C LEU A 128 -9.30 -24.70 -2.41
N LYS A 129 -8.49 -24.69 -3.46
CA LYS A 129 -7.32 -25.58 -3.64
C LYS A 129 -6.05 -25.07 -2.94
N GLY A 130 -6.07 -23.89 -2.34
CA GLY A 130 -4.90 -23.27 -1.71
C GLY A 130 -3.87 -22.70 -2.68
N GLU A 131 -4.19 -22.58 -3.97
CA GLU A 131 -3.28 -22.09 -5.02
C GLU A 131 -3.21 -20.55 -5.07
N THR A 132 -4.13 -19.87 -4.38
CA THR A 132 -4.20 -18.40 -4.35
C THR A 132 -4.75 -17.90 -3.02
N THR A 133 -4.77 -16.58 -2.84
CA THR A 133 -5.31 -15.91 -1.63
C THR A 133 -6.40 -14.91 -2.01
N LEU A 134 -7.25 -14.51 -1.06
CA LEU A 134 -8.25 -13.45 -1.30
C LEU A 134 -7.62 -12.15 -1.79
N ARG A 135 -6.43 -11.81 -1.29
CA ARG A 135 -5.67 -10.65 -1.76
C ARG A 135 -5.31 -10.77 -3.24
N SER A 136 -4.85 -11.94 -3.67
CA SER A 136 -4.54 -12.22 -5.07
C SER A 136 -5.79 -12.16 -5.95
N ILE A 137 -6.93 -12.69 -5.48
CA ILE A 137 -8.22 -12.57 -6.18
C ILE A 137 -8.59 -11.10 -6.38
N ARG A 138 -8.57 -10.30 -5.29
CA ARG A 138 -8.85 -8.85 -5.36
C ARG A 138 -7.95 -8.14 -6.37
N LEU A 139 -6.65 -8.45 -6.35
CA LEU A 139 -5.67 -7.87 -7.29
C LEU A 139 -5.91 -8.27 -8.74
N ALA A 140 -6.41 -9.49 -9.00
CA ALA A 140 -6.74 -9.97 -10.33
C ALA A 140 -8.07 -9.41 -10.86
N LEU A 141 -9.06 -9.18 -9.98
CA LEU A 141 -10.36 -8.63 -10.37
C LEU A 141 -10.29 -7.15 -10.75
N SER A 142 -9.40 -6.38 -10.13
CA SER A 142 -9.26 -4.94 -10.40
C SER A 142 -8.95 -4.61 -11.88
N PRO A 143 -7.91 -5.20 -12.52
CA PRO A 143 -7.64 -4.96 -13.94
C PRO A 143 -8.70 -5.61 -14.85
N ALA A 144 -9.35 -6.70 -14.43
CA ALA A 144 -10.44 -7.31 -15.19
C ALA A 144 -11.65 -6.35 -15.28
N ALA A 145 -12.06 -5.77 -14.15
CA ALA A 145 -13.13 -4.77 -14.12
C ALA A 145 -12.78 -3.52 -14.92
N ALA A 146 -11.53 -3.06 -14.87
CA ALA A 146 -11.08 -1.92 -15.66
C ALA A 146 -11.11 -2.19 -17.19
N LEU A 147 -10.72 -3.40 -17.62
CA LEU A 147 -10.86 -3.80 -19.03
C LEU A 147 -12.33 -3.87 -19.45
N LEU A 148 -13.21 -4.44 -18.61
CA LEU A 148 -14.64 -4.50 -18.88
C LEU A 148 -15.29 -3.11 -18.98
N LEU A 149 -14.89 -2.17 -18.12
CA LEU A 149 -15.32 -0.77 -18.23
C LEU A 149 -14.89 -0.17 -19.56
N LYS A 150 -13.64 -0.40 -20.00
CA LYS A 150 -13.15 0.11 -21.27
C LYS A 150 -13.88 -0.50 -22.47
N ALA A 151 -14.15 -1.79 -22.40
CA ALA A 151 -14.88 -2.53 -23.40
C ALA A 151 -16.35 -2.09 -23.50
N LYS A 152 -16.99 -1.80 -22.35
CA LYS A 152 -18.31 -1.16 -22.28
C LYS A 152 -18.32 0.22 -22.92
N GLU A 153 -17.33 1.06 -22.60
CA GLU A 153 -17.17 2.42 -23.15
C GLU A 153 -17.12 2.45 -24.68
N ILE A 154 -16.50 1.43 -25.29
CA ILE A 154 -16.39 1.30 -26.75
C ILE A 154 -17.41 0.32 -27.35
N GLU A 155 -18.38 -0.12 -26.56
CA GLU A 155 -19.49 -0.99 -26.96
C GLU A 155 -19.07 -2.36 -27.56
N VAL A 156 -18.05 -2.99 -27.00
CA VAL A 156 -17.58 -4.32 -27.44
C VAL A 156 -17.63 -5.31 -26.28
N MET A 157 -18.58 -6.25 -26.31
CA MET A 157 -18.78 -7.31 -25.31
C MET A 157 -18.92 -8.69 -25.96
N PRO A 158 -18.21 -9.74 -25.48
CA PRO A 158 -17.12 -9.69 -24.50
C PRO A 158 -15.92 -8.85 -25.00
N PRO A 159 -14.99 -8.43 -24.13
CA PRO A 159 -13.83 -7.64 -24.54
C PRO A 159 -13.01 -8.36 -25.61
N ASP A 160 -12.76 -7.69 -26.73
CA ASP A 160 -11.93 -8.19 -27.82
C ASP A 160 -10.52 -7.54 -27.81
N GLN A 161 -9.76 -7.76 -28.88
CA GLN A 161 -8.44 -7.17 -29.04
C GLN A 161 -8.46 -5.64 -29.06
N ARG A 162 -9.52 -5.01 -29.57
CA ARG A 162 -9.65 -3.53 -29.61
C ARG A 162 -9.82 -2.99 -28.20
N ALA A 163 -10.68 -3.60 -27.40
CA ALA A 163 -10.86 -3.23 -26.00
C ALA A 163 -9.57 -3.37 -25.19
N LEU A 164 -8.83 -4.47 -25.39
CA LEU A 164 -7.55 -4.69 -24.71
C LEU A 164 -6.49 -3.68 -25.13
N ALA A 165 -6.40 -3.36 -26.43
CA ALA A 165 -5.46 -2.37 -26.94
C ALA A 165 -5.75 -0.97 -26.36
N ALA A 166 -7.02 -0.54 -26.39
CA ALA A 166 -7.45 0.74 -25.85
C ALA A 166 -7.22 0.84 -24.32
N TYR A 167 -7.44 -0.25 -23.59
CA TYR A 167 -7.14 -0.31 -22.16
C TYR A 167 -5.63 -0.17 -21.88
N LEU A 168 -4.79 -0.91 -22.59
CA LEU A 168 -3.34 -0.91 -22.39
C LEU A 168 -2.65 0.35 -22.94
N GLU A 169 -3.30 1.10 -23.82
CA GLU A 169 -2.83 2.43 -24.22
C GLU A 169 -2.85 3.41 -23.04
N ILE A 170 -3.92 3.36 -22.24
CA ILE A 170 -4.08 4.21 -21.05
C ILE A 170 -3.31 3.64 -19.85
N ALA A 171 -3.28 2.30 -19.73
CA ALA A 171 -2.69 1.60 -18.59
C ALA A 171 -1.63 0.56 -19.01
N PRO A 172 -0.51 0.96 -19.64
CA PRO A 172 0.48 0.01 -20.17
C PRO A 172 1.11 -0.88 -19.10
N GLY A 173 1.24 -0.38 -17.87
CA GLY A 173 1.76 -1.14 -16.73
C GLY A 173 0.85 -2.29 -16.26
N GLN A 174 -0.41 -2.33 -16.69
CA GLN A 174 -1.38 -3.36 -16.29
C GLN A 174 -1.33 -4.61 -17.17
N ARG A 175 -0.44 -4.66 -18.19
CA ARG A 175 -0.29 -5.81 -19.10
C ARG A 175 -0.16 -7.14 -18.37
N ALA A 176 0.70 -7.21 -17.35
CA ALA A 176 0.88 -8.44 -16.58
C ALA A 176 -0.32 -8.75 -15.69
N ALA A 177 -0.91 -7.72 -15.06
CA ALA A 177 -2.03 -7.88 -14.13
C ALA A 177 -3.32 -8.35 -14.83
N VAL A 178 -3.56 -7.93 -16.07
CA VAL A 178 -4.75 -8.33 -16.86
C VAL A 178 -4.58 -9.70 -17.53
N SER A 179 -3.37 -10.27 -17.51
CA SER A 179 -3.04 -11.50 -18.25
C SER A 179 -3.93 -12.70 -17.89
N GLY A 180 -4.20 -12.90 -16.60
CA GLY A 180 -5.07 -13.98 -16.12
C GLY A 180 -6.51 -13.85 -16.64
N PHE A 181 -7.01 -12.62 -16.75
CA PHE A 181 -8.35 -12.38 -17.27
C PHE A 181 -8.41 -12.55 -18.79
N VAL A 182 -7.38 -12.11 -19.53
CA VAL A 182 -7.28 -12.37 -20.97
C VAL A 182 -7.24 -13.88 -21.27
N ARG A 183 -6.52 -14.65 -20.45
CA ARG A 183 -6.52 -16.11 -20.52
C ARG A 183 -7.92 -16.69 -20.28
N TYR A 184 -8.62 -16.22 -19.23
CA TYR A 184 -9.99 -16.63 -18.95
C TYR A 184 -10.94 -16.34 -20.11
N LEU A 185 -10.89 -15.14 -20.71
CA LEU A 185 -11.71 -14.79 -21.88
C LEU A 185 -11.44 -15.73 -23.07
N ARG A 186 -10.18 -16.09 -23.30
CA ARG A 186 -9.82 -17.02 -24.37
C ARG A 186 -10.31 -18.45 -24.09
N GLU A 187 -10.04 -18.98 -22.91
CA GLU A 187 -10.29 -20.39 -22.58
C GLU A 187 -11.76 -20.68 -22.28
N VAL A 188 -12.48 -19.75 -21.65
CA VAL A 188 -13.86 -19.96 -21.18
C VAL A 188 -14.88 -19.30 -22.09
N MET A 189 -14.55 -18.14 -22.67
CA MET A 189 -15.47 -17.39 -23.54
C MET A 189 -15.12 -17.50 -25.02
N ALA A 190 -14.14 -18.37 -25.38
CA ALA A 190 -13.68 -18.60 -26.75
C ALA A 190 -13.36 -17.31 -27.53
N THR A 191 -12.93 -16.26 -26.83
CA THR A 191 -12.66 -14.96 -27.45
C THR A 191 -11.28 -14.96 -28.10
N GLU A 192 -11.18 -14.45 -29.34
CA GLU A 192 -9.91 -14.27 -30.03
C GLU A 192 -9.17 -13.03 -29.50
N ILE A 193 -8.53 -13.20 -28.35
CA ILE A 193 -7.81 -12.14 -27.64
C ILE A 193 -6.42 -12.59 -27.22
N ALA A 194 -5.42 -11.74 -27.49
CA ALA A 194 -4.03 -11.99 -27.18
C ALA A 194 -3.38 -10.81 -26.45
N LEU A 195 -2.57 -11.13 -25.45
CA LEU A 195 -1.73 -10.12 -24.82
C LEU A 195 -0.73 -9.61 -25.85
N PRO A 196 -0.63 -8.28 -26.06
CA PRO A 196 0.39 -7.73 -26.94
C PRO A 196 1.80 -8.08 -26.42
N LYS A 197 2.77 -8.16 -27.32
CA LYS A 197 4.18 -8.31 -26.94
C LYS A 197 4.61 -7.10 -26.10
N PHE A 198 5.48 -7.34 -25.12
CA PHE A 198 6.07 -6.26 -24.36
C PHE A 198 7.07 -5.51 -25.26
N ASP A 199 6.88 -4.21 -25.42
CA ASP A 199 7.80 -3.34 -26.16
C ASP A 199 8.61 -2.51 -25.16
N ALA A 200 9.84 -2.94 -24.92
CA ALA A 200 10.74 -2.32 -23.96
C ALA A 200 11.09 -0.87 -24.35
N GLU A 201 11.29 -0.60 -25.65
CA GLU A 201 11.65 0.73 -26.12
C GLU A 201 10.48 1.71 -26.04
N LYS A 202 9.27 1.28 -26.38
CA LYS A 202 8.06 2.09 -26.15
C LYS A 202 7.84 2.34 -24.67
N ALA A 203 8.04 1.33 -23.80
CA ALA A 203 7.91 1.50 -22.36
C ALA A 203 8.93 2.51 -21.80
N ARG A 204 10.18 2.44 -22.27
CA ARG A 204 11.25 3.39 -21.90
C ARG A 204 10.92 4.82 -22.34
N ARG A 205 10.51 5.01 -23.60
CA ARG A 205 10.10 6.33 -24.13
C ARG A 205 8.94 6.92 -23.34
N ASN A 206 7.91 6.14 -23.05
CA ASN A 206 6.76 6.60 -22.26
C ASN A 206 7.17 6.97 -20.83
N ARG A 207 8.07 6.20 -20.19
CA ARG A 207 8.60 6.54 -18.86
C ARG A 207 9.33 7.88 -18.87
N ILE A 208 10.17 8.13 -19.88
CA ILE A 208 10.92 9.38 -20.03
C ILE A 208 9.95 10.56 -20.21
N GLN A 209 8.98 10.46 -21.12
CA GLN A 209 7.95 11.50 -21.33
C GLN A 209 7.14 11.80 -20.07
N GLN A 210 6.79 10.78 -19.27
CA GLN A 210 6.08 10.99 -18.01
C GLN A 210 6.94 11.69 -16.95
N LEU A 211 8.24 11.39 -16.91
CA LEU A 211 9.16 12.07 -16.01
C LEU A 211 9.34 13.54 -16.44
N GLU A 212 9.50 13.79 -17.74
CA GLU A 212 9.58 15.14 -18.32
C GLU A 212 8.33 15.97 -17.99
N ALA A 213 7.13 15.43 -18.24
CA ALA A 213 5.88 16.12 -17.92
C ALA A 213 5.75 16.47 -16.43
N LYS A 214 6.24 15.59 -15.55
CA LYS A 214 6.27 15.86 -14.09
C LYS A 214 7.30 16.92 -13.73
N MET A 215 8.48 16.93 -14.36
CA MET A 215 9.47 17.99 -14.19
C MET A 215 8.90 19.34 -14.61
N LEU A 216 8.31 19.44 -15.82
CA LEU A 216 7.69 20.67 -16.30
C LEU A 216 6.58 21.17 -15.37
N LYS A 217 5.78 20.26 -14.79
CA LYS A 217 4.78 20.63 -13.79
C LYS A 217 5.41 21.19 -12.51
N LEU A 218 6.48 20.59 -12.01
CA LEU A 218 7.19 21.08 -10.82
C LEU A 218 7.88 22.42 -11.08
N MET A 219 8.43 22.64 -12.28
CA MET A 219 9.01 23.93 -12.66
C MET A 219 7.99 25.08 -12.58
N ARG A 220 6.73 24.82 -12.90
CA ARG A 220 5.65 25.83 -12.82
C ARG A 220 5.19 26.12 -11.40
N VAL A 221 5.29 25.13 -10.51
CA VAL A 221 4.83 25.24 -9.11
C VAL A 221 5.94 25.79 -8.20
N GLY A 222 7.21 25.63 -8.59
CA GLY A 222 8.37 25.97 -7.78
C GLY A 222 8.74 24.86 -6.78
N THR A 223 9.95 24.96 -6.24
CA THR A 223 10.52 24.00 -5.28
C THR A 223 10.83 24.60 -3.92
N ASP A 224 10.17 25.71 -3.58
CA ASP A 224 10.40 26.47 -2.35
C ASP A 224 10.05 25.67 -1.09
N ASP A 225 9.07 24.76 -1.20
CA ASP A 225 8.77 23.82 -0.14
C ASP A 225 9.64 22.56 -0.21
N LYS A 226 10.01 22.03 0.96
CA LYS A 226 10.86 20.83 1.09
C LYS A 226 10.27 19.61 0.37
N THR A 227 8.94 19.51 0.28
CA THR A 227 8.27 18.36 -0.34
C THR A 227 8.45 18.36 -1.85
N ASN A 228 8.31 19.51 -2.49
CA ASN A 228 8.46 19.71 -3.93
C ASN A 228 9.93 19.64 -4.33
N ASN A 229 10.85 20.16 -3.52
CA ASN A 229 12.28 19.95 -3.75
C ASN A 229 12.64 18.44 -3.71
N ARG A 230 12.13 17.69 -2.74
CA ARG A 230 12.34 16.23 -2.67
C ARG A 230 11.74 15.49 -3.88
N ARG A 231 10.58 15.92 -4.35
CA ARG A 231 9.97 15.40 -5.59
C ARG A 231 10.80 15.74 -6.81
N TRP A 232 11.32 16.96 -6.89
CA TRP A 232 12.20 17.43 -7.96
C TRP A 232 13.45 16.56 -8.04
N LEU A 233 14.21 16.43 -6.95
CA LEU A 233 15.39 15.55 -6.89
C LEU A 233 15.07 14.11 -7.33
N SER A 234 13.97 13.56 -6.83
CA SER A 234 13.52 12.20 -7.18
C SER A 234 13.24 12.02 -8.67
N ILE A 235 12.59 12.99 -9.29
CA ILE A 235 12.22 12.93 -10.72
C ILE A 235 13.44 13.22 -11.59
N SER A 236 14.25 14.23 -11.25
CA SER A 236 15.46 14.61 -11.98
C SER A 236 16.49 13.49 -12.00
N LEU A 237 16.72 12.81 -10.86
CA LEU A 237 17.60 11.64 -10.80
C LEU A 237 17.08 10.49 -11.69
N ALA A 238 15.76 10.27 -11.69
CA ALA A 238 15.16 9.24 -12.52
C ALA A 238 15.20 9.59 -14.03
N TYR A 239 15.14 10.88 -14.36
CA TYR A 239 15.13 11.37 -15.74
C TYR A 239 16.54 11.42 -16.34
N PHE A 240 17.48 12.11 -15.69
CA PHE A 240 18.83 12.32 -16.21
C PHE A 240 19.74 11.09 -16.04
N HIS A 241 19.56 10.33 -14.96
CA HIS A 241 20.49 9.25 -14.58
C HIS A 241 19.83 7.86 -14.60
N GLY A 242 18.57 7.75 -15.04
CA GLY A 242 17.86 6.47 -15.14
C GLY A 242 17.54 5.78 -13.81
N LEU A 243 17.80 6.44 -12.67
CA LEU A 243 17.62 5.89 -11.34
C LEU A 243 16.13 5.64 -11.00
N SER A 244 15.89 4.89 -9.92
CA SER A 244 14.52 4.72 -9.42
C SER A 244 14.00 6.05 -8.84
N VAL A 245 12.71 6.34 -9.02
CA VAL A 245 12.09 7.56 -8.44
C VAL A 245 12.15 7.55 -6.90
N ASN A 246 12.32 6.39 -6.27
CA ASN A 246 12.48 6.30 -4.82
C ASN A 246 13.88 6.70 -4.36
N ALA A 247 14.87 6.75 -5.26
CA ALA A 247 16.25 7.15 -4.93
C ALA A 247 16.29 8.56 -4.31
N GLY A 248 15.48 9.50 -4.80
CA GLY A 248 15.41 10.86 -4.25
C GLY A 248 14.53 11.02 -3.01
N LYS A 249 13.60 10.08 -2.74
CA LYS A 249 12.66 10.19 -1.61
C LYS A 249 13.34 9.97 -0.26
N ASN A 250 14.35 9.11 -0.23
CA ASN A 250 15.01 8.66 1.00
C ASN A 250 16.41 9.27 1.19
N LEU A 251 16.76 10.30 0.41
CA LEU A 251 18.05 11.00 0.57
C LEU A 251 18.11 11.67 1.95
N SER A 252 19.21 11.51 2.67
CA SER A 252 19.51 12.37 3.82
C SER A 252 20.00 13.75 3.34
N GLU A 253 20.02 14.76 4.22
CA GLU A 253 20.50 16.11 3.84
C GLU A 253 22.01 16.07 3.53
N GLU A 254 22.77 15.21 4.21
CA GLU A 254 24.21 15.04 4.03
C GLU A 254 24.56 14.47 2.64
N GLN A 255 23.61 13.80 2.00
CA GLN A 255 23.76 13.26 0.65
C GLN A 255 23.50 14.30 -0.44
N ILE A 256 23.13 15.53 -0.08
CA ILE A 256 22.77 16.59 -1.02
C ILE A 256 23.72 17.78 -0.80
N SER A 257 24.49 18.12 -1.82
CA SER A 257 25.35 19.30 -1.83
C SER A 257 24.84 20.31 -2.83
N ILE A 258 24.69 21.58 -2.41
CA ILE A 258 24.28 22.68 -3.27
C ILE A 258 25.53 23.32 -3.86
N HIS A 259 25.58 23.47 -5.17
CA HIS A 259 26.67 24.15 -5.86
C HIS A 259 26.32 25.61 -6.17
N GLN A 260 27.35 26.47 -6.24
CA GLN A 260 27.21 27.88 -6.63
C GLN A 260 26.79 28.05 -8.10
N ASP A 261 27.01 27.03 -8.92
CA ASP A 261 26.51 26.93 -10.31
C ASP A 261 24.99 26.68 -10.39
N GLY A 262 24.31 26.64 -9.24
CA GLY A 262 22.88 26.42 -9.05
C GLY A 262 22.40 25.00 -9.39
N GLY A 263 23.27 23.99 -9.34
CA GLY A 263 22.89 22.58 -9.31
C GLY A 263 22.87 21.97 -7.90
N TYR A 264 22.30 20.77 -7.78
CA TYR A 264 22.53 19.86 -6.66
C TYR A 264 23.45 18.72 -7.11
N THR A 265 24.41 18.35 -6.26
CA THR A 265 25.11 17.06 -6.35
C THR A 265 24.54 16.12 -5.30
N VAL A 266 24.06 14.97 -5.76
CA VAL A 266 23.50 13.92 -4.91
C VAL A 266 24.48 12.76 -4.84
N THR A 267 24.85 12.33 -3.63
CA THR A 267 25.71 11.16 -3.41
C THR A 267 24.90 9.94 -3.02
N LEU A 268 24.87 8.92 -3.87
CA LEU A 268 24.16 7.66 -3.67
C LEU A 268 25.11 6.49 -3.89
N ASN A 269 25.22 5.60 -2.91
CA ASN A 269 26.09 4.41 -2.97
C ASN A 269 27.55 4.71 -3.37
N GLY A 270 28.08 5.88 -3.00
CA GLY A 270 29.43 6.32 -3.35
C GLY A 270 29.56 6.99 -4.73
N GLU A 271 28.51 6.98 -5.55
CA GLU A 271 28.47 7.70 -6.83
C GLU A 271 27.84 9.10 -6.66
N LYS A 272 28.32 10.05 -7.47
CA LYS A 272 27.85 11.44 -7.46
C LYS A 272 27.03 11.74 -8.72
N TYR A 273 25.85 12.30 -8.52
CA TYR A 273 24.91 12.63 -9.59
C TYR A 273 24.58 14.11 -9.53
N TRP A 274 24.81 14.84 -10.63
CA TRP A 274 24.44 16.24 -10.74
C TRP A 274 23.00 16.39 -11.25
N VAL A 275 22.21 17.28 -10.65
CA VAL A 275 20.86 17.63 -11.11
C VAL A 275 20.64 19.15 -11.02
N PRO A 276 19.96 19.79 -12.00
CA PRO A 276 19.75 21.24 -11.99
C PRO A 276 18.78 21.67 -10.90
N ARG A 277 18.89 22.91 -10.38
CA ARG A 277 17.81 23.54 -9.60
C ARG A 277 16.73 24.08 -10.52
N VAL A 278 15.49 24.13 -10.02
CA VAL A 278 14.37 24.72 -10.76
C VAL A 278 14.59 26.19 -11.06
N ASP A 279 15.18 26.93 -10.11
CA ASP A 279 15.39 28.38 -10.19
C ASP A 279 16.24 28.81 -11.40
N LEU A 280 17.17 27.96 -11.85
CA LEU A 280 18.00 28.20 -13.04
C LEU A 280 17.29 27.89 -14.36
N LEU A 281 16.26 27.05 -14.35
CA LEU A 281 15.55 26.64 -15.55
C LEU A 281 14.42 27.60 -15.91
N SER A 282 14.08 28.52 -15.00
CA SER A 282 13.12 29.62 -15.20
C SER A 282 13.72 30.85 -15.90
N GLU A 283 15.04 31.00 -15.92
CA GLU A 283 15.69 32.08 -16.66
C GLU A 283 15.74 31.72 -18.16
N ARG A 284 14.83 32.33 -18.94
CA ARG A 284 14.98 32.35 -20.39
C ARG A 284 16.30 33.08 -20.73
N PRO A 285 17.19 32.52 -21.56
CA PRO A 285 18.33 33.28 -22.04
C PRO A 285 17.84 34.35 -23.02
N GLY A 286 17.76 35.61 -22.58
CA GLY A 286 17.40 36.71 -23.46
C GLY A 286 16.93 37.98 -22.79
N SER A 287 17.73 38.59 -21.93
CA SER A 287 17.69 40.05 -21.70
C SER A 287 18.91 40.54 -20.92
N SER A 288 20.11 40.40 -21.48
CA SER A 288 21.25 41.23 -21.07
C SER A 288 21.54 42.23 -22.19
N THR A 289 20.85 43.36 -22.16
CA THR A 289 21.20 44.52 -22.97
C THR A 289 22.54 45.07 -22.46
N PRO A 290 23.57 45.25 -23.30
CA PRO A 290 24.82 45.85 -22.85
C PRO A 290 24.63 47.37 -22.72
N THR A 291 24.75 47.89 -21.51
CA THR A 291 24.78 49.33 -21.23
C THR A 291 26.01 49.94 -21.90
N ARG A 292 25.78 50.68 -22.99
CA ARG A 292 26.79 51.47 -23.69
C ARG A 292 27.03 52.75 -22.89
N SER A 293 28.17 52.81 -22.19
CA SER A 293 28.70 54.04 -21.58
C SER A 293 28.97 55.06 -22.69
N ILE A 294 28.20 56.16 -22.68
CA ILE A 294 28.48 57.35 -23.48
C ILE A 294 29.40 58.22 -22.62
N ARG A 295 30.61 58.47 -23.13
CA ARG A 295 31.50 59.54 -22.67
C ARG A 295 30.88 60.88 -23.08
N GLU A 296 30.63 61.75 -22.11
CA GLU A 296 30.48 63.19 -22.33
C GLU A 296 31.86 63.83 -22.25
N ASP A 297 32.30 64.44 -23.35
CA ASP A 297 33.35 65.45 -23.36
C ASP A 297 32.74 66.75 -23.92
N SER A 298 32.53 67.68 -22.97
CA SER A 298 32.75 69.14 -23.02
C SER A 298 32.06 70.03 -24.08
N ALA A 299 31.26 70.95 -23.55
CA ALA A 299 31.47 72.40 -23.72
C ALA A 299 31.32 73.08 -22.36
#